data_AF-A0A257PIJ9-F1
#
_entry.id   AF-A0A257PIJ9-F1
#
_cell.length_a   1.000
_cell.length_b   1.000
_cell.length_c   1.000
_cell.angle_alpha   90.00
_cell.angle_beta   90.00
_cell.angle_gamma   90.00
#
_symmetry.space_group_name_H-M   'P 1'
#
loop_
_entity.id
_entity.type
_entity.pdbx_description
1 polymer ?
#
loop_
_entity_poly.entity_id
_entity_poly.type
_entity_poly.pdbx_seq_one_letter_code
_entity_poly.pdbx_strand_id
1 'polypeptide(L)'
;MHARQQDDIGIRTLGEYLARQAAAGILDIADAEAAASHFIQLCQGDLFRRLLFGVIREAHESEIEAAAEQAAGVFMRAFATPPARGS
;
A
#
# COMPACT_ATOMS: atom_id res chain seq x y z
N MET A 1 -18.62 9.68 22.79
CA MET A 1 -17.62 10.40 21.99
C MET A 1 -17.22 9.48 20.84
N HIS A 2 -18.05 9.40 19.79
CA HIS A 2 -17.71 8.62 18.61
C HIS A 2 -16.66 9.40 17.84
N ALA A 3 -15.41 8.96 17.95
CA ALA A 3 -14.34 9.47 17.10
C ALA A 3 -14.83 9.34 15.66
N ARG A 4 -14.90 10.47 14.94
CA ARG A 4 -14.99 10.43 13.49
C ARG A 4 -13.68 9.78 13.04
N GLN A 5 -13.71 8.47 12.82
CA GLN A 5 -12.69 7.76 12.07
C GLN A 5 -12.52 8.57 10.79
N GLN A 6 -11.38 9.20 10.60
CA GLN A 6 -11.16 10.11 9.47
C GLN A 6 -11.37 9.31 8.18
N ASP A 7 -12.39 9.70 7.40
CA ASP A 7 -12.69 9.16 6.08
C ASP A 7 -11.53 9.50 5.12
N ASP A 8 -10.44 8.74 5.19
CA ASP A 8 -9.45 8.73 4.11
C ASP A 8 -10.06 7.95 2.95
N ILE A 9 -10.69 8.69 2.02
CA ILE A 9 -11.30 8.13 0.81
C ILE A 9 -10.29 7.27 0.04
N GLY A 10 -9.00 7.65 0.04
CA GLY A 10 -7.95 6.89 -0.63
C GLY A 10 -7.73 5.52 -0.02
N ILE A 11 -7.61 5.44 1.31
CA ILE A 11 -7.47 4.16 2.03
C ILE A 11 -8.70 3.28 1.80
N ARG A 12 -9.92 3.84 1.93
CA ARG A 12 -11.16 3.06 1.74
C ARG A 12 -11.27 2.51 0.33
N THR A 13 -11.09 3.36 -0.70
CA THR A 13 -11.18 2.94 -2.10
C THR A 13 -10.15 1.87 -2.43
N LEU A 14 -8.91 2.01 -1.94
CA LEU A 14 -7.89 0.98 -2.12
C LEU A 14 -8.23 -0.30 -1.35
N GLY A 15 -8.73 -0.20 -0.12
CA GLY A 15 -9.14 -1.34 0.70
C GLY A 15 -10.24 -2.16 0.02
N GLU A 16 -11.25 -1.51 -0.56
CA GLU A 16 -12.29 -2.18 -1.35
C GLU A 16 -11.71 -2.93 -2.55
N TYR A 17 -10.70 -2.36 -3.22
CA TYR A 17 -10.01 -3.04 -4.30
C TYR A 17 -9.24 -4.27 -3.80
N LEU A 18 -8.46 -4.14 -2.73
CA LEU A 18 -7.70 -5.24 -2.15
C LEU A 18 -8.62 -6.37 -1.66
N ALA A 19 -9.77 -6.04 -1.09
CA ALA A 19 -10.78 -7.03 -0.69
C ALA A 19 -11.29 -7.85 -1.88
N ARG A 20 -11.52 -7.22 -3.05
CA ARG A 20 -11.91 -7.93 -4.28
C ARG A 20 -10.79 -8.85 -4.78
N GLN A 21 -9.54 -8.40 -4.70
CA GLN A 21 -8.39 -9.22 -5.10
C GLN A 21 -8.19 -10.43 -4.16
N ALA A 22 -8.45 -10.26 -2.86
CA ALA A 22 -8.44 -11.35 -1.90
C ALA A 22 -9.58 -12.35 -2.16
N ALA A 23 -10.79 -11.87 -2.44
CA ALA A 23 -11.92 -12.71 -2.82
C ALA A 23 -11.66 -13.50 -4.13
N ALA A 24 -10.84 -12.96 -5.03
CA ALA A 24 -10.37 -13.63 -6.24
C ALA A 24 -9.20 -14.62 -5.99
N GLY A 25 -8.72 -14.76 -4.76
CA GLY A 25 -7.61 -15.63 -4.40
C GLY A 25 -6.23 -15.14 -4.84
N ILE A 26 -6.13 -13.89 -5.32
CA ILE A 26 -4.85 -13.29 -5.76
C ILE A 26 -4.01 -12.86 -4.55
N LEU A 27 -4.69 -12.36 -3.51
CA LEU A 27 -4.09 -11.89 -2.27
C LEU A 27 -4.59 -12.69 -1.07
N ASP A 28 -3.73 -12.86 -0.08
CA ASP A 28 -4.04 -13.41 1.24
C ASP A 28 -4.02 -12.25 2.26
N ILE A 29 -5.17 -11.60 2.42
CA ILE A 29 -5.33 -10.40 3.26
C ILE A 29 -6.50 -10.59 4.22
N ALA A 30 -6.22 -10.52 5.52
CA ALA A 30 -7.24 -10.62 6.56
C ALA A 30 -8.00 -9.30 6.79
N ASP A 31 -7.30 -8.16 6.68
CA ASP A 31 -7.86 -6.81 6.83
C ASP A 31 -7.40 -5.93 5.66
N ALA A 32 -8.31 -5.69 4.73
CA ALA A 32 -8.03 -4.97 3.49
C ALA A 32 -7.81 -3.47 3.70
N GLU A 33 -8.46 -2.86 4.70
CA GLU A 33 -8.28 -1.45 5.01
C GLU A 33 -6.91 -1.21 5.66
N ALA A 34 -6.52 -2.07 6.59
CA ALA A 34 -5.17 -2.04 7.16
C ALA A 34 -4.10 -2.29 6.09
N ALA A 35 -4.30 -3.26 5.20
CA ALA A 35 -3.38 -3.52 4.08
C ALA A 35 -3.26 -2.31 3.13
N ALA A 36 -4.37 -1.61 2.84
CA ALA A 36 -4.37 -0.38 2.05
C ALA A 36 -3.56 0.73 2.73
N SER A 37 -3.76 0.94 4.03
CA SER A 37 -2.99 1.90 4.82
C SER A 37 -1.48 1.61 4.76
N HIS A 38 -1.08 0.34 4.97
CA HIS A 38 0.30 -0.08 4.84
C HIS A 38 0.87 0.17 3.43
N PHE A 39 0.10 -0.12 2.38
CA PHE A 39 0.55 0.09 1.02
C PHE A 39 0.81 1.57 0.71
N ILE A 40 -0.09 2.46 1.14
CA ILE A 40 0.08 3.91 0.97
C ILE A 40 1.33 4.41 1.72
N GLN A 41 1.59 3.92 2.92
CA GLN A 41 2.80 4.24 3.67
C GLN A 41 4.08 3.74 2.97
N LEU A 42 4.03 2.56 2.36
CA LEU A 42 5.14 2.03 1.56
C LEU A 42 5.42 2.90 0.33
N CYS A 43 4.38 3.35 -0.37
CA CYS A 43 4.52 4.25 -1.53
C CYS A 43 5.14 5.60 -1.15
N GLN A 44 4.80 6.14 0.02
CA GLN A 44 5.38 7.39 0.52
C GLN A 44 6.85 7.20 0.94
N GLY A 45 7.13 6.10 1.65
CA GLY A 45 8.46 5.65 2.01
C GLY A 45 9.40 6.74 2.53
N ASP A 46 10.67 6.63 2.17
CA ASP A 46 11.70 7.62 2.50
C ASP A 46 11.55 8.93 1.69
N LEU A 47 10.95 8.86 0.50
CA LEU A 47 10.84 10.01 -0.40
C LEU A 47 10.01 11.13 0.24
N PHE A 48 8.87 10.78 0.84
CA PHE A 48 8.02 11.72 1.59
C PHE A 48 8.77 12.32 2.79
N ARG A 49 9.53 11.50 3.53
CA ARG A 49 10.33 11.96 4.68
C ARG A 49 11.40 12.97 4.26
N ARG A 50 12.10 12.72 3.15
CA ARG A 50 13.12 13.63 2.61
C ARG A 50 12.53 14.97 2.18
N LEU A 51 11.33 14.97 1.59
CA LEU A 51 10.59 16.18 1.27
C LEU A 51 10.16 16.93 2.54
N LEU A 52 9.57 16.22 3.51
CA LEU A 52 9.05 16.80 4.75
C LEU A 52 10.15 17.53 5.56
N PHE A 53 11.35 16.95 5.61
CA PHE A 53 12.49 17.54 6.31
C PHE A 53 13.35 18.47 5.44
N GLY A 54 12.94 18.73 4.19
CA GLY A 54 13.66 19.62 3.27
C GLY A 54 15.04 19.12 2.85
N VAL A 55 15.28 17.81 2.92
CA VAL A 55 16.51 17.16 2.42
C VAL A 55 16.56 17.25 0.89
N ILE A 56 15.39 17.15 0.26
CA ILE A 56 15.19 17.44 -1.16
C ILE A 56 14.09 18.48 -1.31
N ARG A 57 14.14 19.25 -2.40
CA ARG A 57 13.14 20.28 -2.72
C ARG A 57 11.99 19.76 -3.54
N GLU A 58 12.26 18.78 -4.39
CA GLU A 58 11.30 18.14 -5.27
C GLU A 58 11.67 16.67 -5.42
N ALA A 59 10.67 15.84 -5.70
CA ALA A 59 10.87 14.46 -6.12
C ALA A 59 10.64 14.38 -7.62
N HIS A 60 11.56 13.76 -8.35
CA HIS A 60 11.38 13.52 -9.77
C HIS A 60 10.38 12.40 -10.02
N GLU A 61 9.72 12.42 -11.17
CA GLU A 61 8.76 11.40 -11.58
C GLU A 61 9.36 9.98 -11.54
N SER A 62 10.62 9.83 -11.96
CA SER A 62 11.34 8.56 -11.88
C SER A 62 11.61 8.07 -10.46
N GLU A 63 11.80 8.97 -9.48
CA GLU A 63 11.95 8.60 -8.08
C GLU A 63 10.61 8.13 -7.48
N ILE A 64 9.51 8.77 -7.89
CA ILE A 64 8.15 8.40 -7.49
C ILE A 64 7.80 7.02 -8.07
N GLU A 65 8.09 6.79 -9.35
CA GLU A 65 7.85 5.51 -10.02
C GLU A 65 8.66 4.39 -9.36
N ALA A 66 9.96 4.62 -9.11
CA ALA A 66 10.80 3.65 -8.42
C ALA A 66 10.29 3.34 -7.00
N ALA A 67 9.83 4.34 -6.25
CA ALA A 67 9.25 4.13 -4.92
C ALA A 67 7.96 3.29 -4.98
N ALA A 68 7.07 3.57 -5.94
CA ALA A 68 5.84 2.81 -6.14
C ALA A 68 6.11 1.35 -6.55
N GLU A 69 7.06 1.11 -7.44
CA GLU A 69 7.43 -0.25 -7.87
C GLU A 69 8.05 -1.06 -6.72
N GLN A 70 8.92 -0.43 -5.92
CA GLN A 70 9.48 -1.06 -4.72
C GLN A 70 8.40 -1.38 -3.69
N ALA A 71 7.47 -0.44 -3.44
CA ALA A 71 6.34 -0.64 -2.54
C ALA A 71 5.47 -1.82 -3.01
N ALA A 72 5.14 -1.89 -4.30
CA ALA A 72 4.38 -2.99 -4.88
C ALA A 72 5.12 -4.33 -4.71
N GLY A 73 6.42 -4.38 -4.95
CA GLY A 73 7.22 -5.58 -4.74
C GLY A 73 7.23 -6.05 -3.27
N VAL A 74 7.36 -5.12 -2.31
CA VAL A 74 7.27 -5.45 -0.88
C VAL A 74 5.87 -5.94 -0.51
N PHE A 75 4.84 -5.24 -0.96
CA PHE A 75 3.45 -5.57 -0.69
C PHE A 75 3.09 -6.97 -1.21
N MET A 76 3.45 -7.28 -2.46
CA MET A 76 3.18 -8.59 -3.05
C MET A 76 3.95 -9.71 -2.34
N ARG A 77 5.17 -9.48 -1.87
CA ARG A 77 5.87 -10.50 -1.05
C ARG A 77 5.19 -10.78 0.28
N ALA A 78 4.49 -9.80 0.85
CA ALA A 78 3.78 -9.95 2.11
C ALA A 78 2.38 -10.56 1.94
N PHE A 79 1.68 -10.21 0.86
CA PHE A 79 0.25 -10.47 0.71
C PHE A 79 -0.15 -11.29 -0.51
N ALA A 80 0.75 -11.66 -1.42
CA ALA A 80 0.39 -12.54 -2.53
C ALA A 80 0.03 -13.93 -1.99
N THR A 81 -1.08 -14.49 -2.48
CA THR A 81 -1.42 -15.88 -2.18
C THR A 81 -0.27 -16.79 -2.66
N PRO A 82 0.29 -17.64 -1.78
CA PRO A 82 1.32 -18.57 -2.19
C PRO A 82 0.82 -19.49 -3.31
N PRO A 83 1.66 -19.87 -4.28
CA PRO A 83 1.28 -20.87 -5.25
C PRO A 83 0.87 -22.14 -4.50
N ALA A 84 -0.21 -22.79 -4.96
CA ALA A 84 -0.65 -24.05 -4.37
C ALA A 84 0.52 -25.03 -4.35
N ARG A 85 1.03 -25.34 -3.16
CA ARG A 85 2.03 -26.40 -3.01
C ARG A 85 1.31 -27.70 -3.34
N GLY A 86 1.61 -28.25 -4.52
CA GLY A 86 1.02 -29.49 -5.02
C GLY A 86 1.10 -30.59 -3.96
N SER A 87 -0.05 -31.21 -3.71
CA SER A 87 -0.22 -32.44 -2.94
C SER A 87 0.42 -33.64 -3.63
#